data_AF-A0A497T688-F1
#
_entry.id   AF-A0A497T688-F1
#
_cell.length_a   1.000
_cell.length_b   1.000
_cell.length_c   1.000
_cell.angle_alpha   90.00
_cell.angle_beta   90.00
_cell.angle_gamma   90.00
#
_symmetry.space_group_name_H-M   'P 1'
#
loop_
_entity.id
_entity.type
_entity.pdbx_description
1 polymer ?
#
loop_
_entity_poly.entity_id
_entity_poly.type
_entity_poly.pdbx_seq_one_letter_code
_entity_poly.pdbx_strand_id
1 'polypeptide(L)'
;GLAVVFVFLLSSLFGAVCVKGDLIIGTENSSLQAIHQAENYIKEMVAMGFGVSYANDTLNEAKHQFKIGNYIGAETLARYVKDIKDSAIRVDKLIDRIEKRIYEAEAKGINVSSAKTLFSSGIEEFENERYVNAEDLLNQAENKVEEAEAEFYMKMVMEKSEFDWTGFLKANLIVILLLGAGFFITVFVGYREMRIRRIKKSIIKLENEKKSLKLLMKEAQEAYFKYKTMGKSEYERAMEIYQLRLAKIKKEVPVLLKLLGDLKLKKF
;
A
#
# COMPACT_ATOMS: atom_id res chain seq x y z
N GLY A 1 2.73 -0.39 36.23
CA GLY A 1 2.26 0.27 34.99
C GLY A 1 2.84 -0.43 33.79
N LEU A 2 2.32 -1.63 33.50
CA LEU A 2 2.86 -2.56 32.50
C LEU A 2 1.67 -3.10 31.66
N ALA A 3 0.81 -2.17 31.24
CA ALA A 3 -0.49 -2.47 30.61
C ALA A 3 -0.70 -1.69 29.30
N VAL A 4 0.36 -1.30 28.60
CA VAL A 4 0.24 -0.50 27.36
C VAL A 4 1.03 -1.07 26.18
N VAL A 5 1.62 -2.28 26.28
CA VAL A 5 2.45 -2.83 25.17
C VAL A 5 1.89 -4.13 24.57
N PHE A 6 0.72 -4.61 25.00
CA PHE A 6 0.14 -5.86 24.47
C PHE A 6 -1.12 -5.66 23.61
N VAL A 7 -1.21 -4.55 22.87
CA VAL A 7 -2.31 -4.29 21.92
C VAL A 7 -1.84 -4.23 20.45
N PHE A 8 -0.54 -4.36 20.18
CA PHE A 8 0.00 -4.26 18.81
C PHE A 8 0.51 -5.57 18.19
N LEU A 9 0.13 -6.73 18.74
CA LEU A 9 0.51 -8.05 18.20
C LEU A 9 -0.68 -9.00 17.98
N LEU A 10 -1.85 -8.45 17.65
CA LEU A 10 -3.03 -9.25 17.25
C LEU A 10 -3.82 -8.65 16.08
N SER A 11 -3.24 -7.71 15.32
CA SER A 11 -3.85 -7.14 14.12
C SER A 11 -3.34 -7.73 12.80
N SER A 12 -2.44 -8.73 12.84
CA SER A 12 -1.88 -9.35 11.64
C SER A 12 -2.36 -10.79 11.38
N LEU A 13 -3.54 -11.17 11.89
CA LEU A 13 -4.06 -12.52 11.65
C LEU A 13 -5.59 -12.60 11.54
N PHE A 14 -6.23 -11.66 10.84
CA PHE A 14 -7.56 -11.87 10.27
C PHE A 14 -7.74 -11.00 9.02
N GLY A 15 -6.81 -11.16 8.08
CA GLY A 15 -7.01 -10.80 6.68
C GLY A 15 -7.73 -11.92 5.94
N ALA A 16 -8.82 -12.47 6.50
CA ALA A 16 -9.78 -13.17 5.68
C ALA A 16 -10.63 -12.06 5.05
N VAL A 17 -10.24 -11.64 3.84
CA VAL A 17 -11.22 -11.05 2.92
C VAL A 17 -12.23 -12.17 2.69
N CYS A 18 -13.26 -12.22 3.53
CA CYS A 18 -14.47 -12.96 3.26
C CYS A 18 -15.13 -12.22 2.09
N VAL A 19 -14.68 -12.52 0.88
CA VAL A 19 -15.54 -12.38 -0.29
C VAL A 19 -16.73 -13.28 0.04
N LYS A 20 -17.89 -12.68 0.32
CA LYS A 20 -19.17 -13.39 0.44
C LYS A 20 -19.50 -13.98 -0.93
N GLY A 21 -18.78 -15.02 -1.33
CA GLY A 21 -19.23 -15.94 -2.35
C GLY A 21 -20.29 -16.81 -1.71
N ASP A 22 -21.51 -16.77 -2.24
CA ASP A 22 -22.56 -17.69 -1.84
C ASP A 22 -22.03 -19.13 -2.05
N LEU A 23 -21.98 -19.94 -0.99
CA LEU A 23 -21.39 -21.28 -1.01
C LEU A 23 -22.11 -22.19 -2.03
N ILE A 24 -21.35 -22.86 -2.89
CA ILE A 24 -21.88 -23.90 -3.79
C ILE A 24 -22.18 -25.15 -2.96
N ILE A 25 -23.46 -25.56 -2.91
CA ILE A 25 -23.89 -26.74 -2.14
C ILE A 25 -23.82 -28.00 -3.03
N GLY A 26 -24.12 -27.88 -4.32
CA GLY A 26 -23.94 -28.96 -5.30
C GLY A 26 -24.97 -30.08 -5.22
N THR A 27 -26.14 -29.81 -4.62
CA THR A 27 -27.27 -30.76 -4.57
C THR A 27 -28.28 -30.48 -5.69
N GLU A 28 -29.10 -31.47 -6.02
CA GLU A 28 -30.21 -31.31 -6.99
C GLU A 28 -31.14 -30.16 -6.59
N ASN A 29 -31.60 -30.10 -5.33
CA ASN A 29 -32.47 -29.01 -4.87
C ASN A 29 -31.77 -27.64 -4.91
N SER A 30 -30.50 -27.57 -4.49
CA SER A 30 -29.73 -26.31 -4.52
C SER A 30 -29.54 -25.78 -5.94
N SER A 31 -29.14 -26.67 -6.86
CA SER A 31 -28.95 -26.32 -8.26
C SER A 31 -30.26 -25.92 -8.95
N LEU A 32 -31.38 -26.61 -8.66
CA LEU A 32 -32.70 -26.22 -9.16
C LEU A 32 -33.12 -24.83 -8.65
N GLN A 33 -32.89 -24.54 -7.37
CA GLN A 33 -33.16 -23.22 -6.79
C GLN A 33 -32.30 -22.13 -7.45
N ALA A 34 -31.01 -22.40 -7.68
CA ALA A 34 -30.12 -21.48 -8.36
C ALA A 34 -30.58 -21.19 -9.80
N ILE A 35 -31.03 -22.20 -10.54
CA ILE A 35 -31.61 -22.04 -11.89
C ILE A 35 -32.84 -21.12 -11.86
N HIS A 36 -33.77 -21.31 -10.91
CA HIS A 36 -34.93 -20.43 -10.78
C HIS A 36 -34.56 -18.98 -10.42
N GLN A 37 -33.51 -18.79 -9.60
CA GLN A 37 -33.01 -17.45 -9.32
C GLN A 37 -32.39 -16.82 -10.57
N ALA A 38 -31.61 -17.57 -11.34
CA ALA A 38 -31.04 -17.10 -12.60
C ALA A 38 -32.11 -16.67 -13.61
N GLU A 39 -33.24 -17.40 -13.69
CA GLU A 39 -34.40 -16.98 -14.49
C GLU A 39 -34.97 -15.64 -14.05
N ASN A 40 -35.03 -15.38 -12.73
CA ASN A 40 -35.48 -14.09 -12.21
C ASN A 40 -34.47 -12.97 -12.49
N TYR A 41 -33.17 -13.25 -12.39
CA TYR A 41 -32.12 -12.29 -12.75
C TYR A 41 -32.20 -11.86 -14.21
N ILE A 42 -32.47 -12.80 -15.13
CA ILE A 42 -32.67 -12.47 -16.55
C ILE A 42 -33.92 -11.59 -16.74
N LYS A 43 -35.03 -11.87 -16.03
CA LYS A 43 -36.21 -10.99 -16.07
C LYS A 43 -35.91 -9.59 -15.58
N GLU A 44 -35.14 -9.45 -14.50
CA GLU A 44 -34.68 -8.17 -13.98
C GLU A 44 -33.82 -7.44 -15.04
N MET A 45 -32.88 -8.14 -15.68
CA MET A 45 -32.05 -7.58 -16.76
C MET A 45 -32.90 -7.05 -17.91
N VAL A 46 -33.88 -7.83 -18.39
CA VAL A 46 -34.82 -7.39 -19.43
C VAL A 46 -35.63 -6.17 -18.98
N ALA A 47 -36.10 -6.17 -17.73
CA ALA A 47 -36.86 -5.04 -17.18
C ALA A 47 -36.03 -3.75 -17.07
N MET A 48 -34.71 -3.87 -16.89
CA MET A 48 -33.75 -2.76 -16.92
C MET A 48 -33.29 -2.40 -18.34
N GLY A 49 -33.68 -3.17 -19.36
CA GLY A 49 -33.29 -2.93 -20.75
C GLY A 49 -31.91 -3.47 -21.13
N PHE A 50 -31.29 -4.32 -20.30
CA PHE A 50 -30.00 -4.92 -20.61
C PHE A 50 -30.12 -6.08 -21.62
N GLY A 51 -29.06 -6.26 -22.42
CA GLY A 51 -28.87 -7.46 -23.24
C GLY A 51 -28.82 -8.71 -22.37
N VAL A 52 -29.45 -9.79 -22.84
CA VAL A 52 -29.57 -11.06 -22.09
C VAL A 52 -29.12 -12.26 -22.89
N SER A 53 -28.46 -12.08 -24.04
CA SER A 53 -28.03 -13.19 -24.89
C SER A 53 -27.06 -14.10 -24.14
N TYR A 54 -25.99 -13.52 -23.60
CA TYR A 54 -24.94 -14.26 -22.88
C TYR A 54 -25.46 -14.89 -21.58
N ALA A 55 -26.34 -14.16 -20.86
CA ALA A 55 -27.00 -14.66 -19.66
C ALA A 55 -27.93 -15.85 -19.96
N ASN A 56 -28.69 -15.79 -21.06
CA ASN A 56 -29.55 -16.89 -21.49
C ASN A 56 -28.75 -18.12 -21.92
N ASP A 57 -27.67 -17.95 -22.69
CA ASP A 57 -26.80 -19.05 -23.09
C ASP A 57 -26.18 -19.75 -21.87
N THR A 58 -25.70 -18.96 -20.91
CA THR A 58 -25.17 -19.47 -19.64
C THR A 58 -26.23 -20.24 -18.84
N LEU A 59 -27.45 -19.72 -18.75
CA LEU A 59 -28.55 -20.40 -18.07
C LEU A 59 -28.97 -21.69 -18.79
N ASN A 60 -28.97 -21.69 -20.12
CA ASN A 60 -29.28 -22.88 -20.91
C ASN A 60 -28.25 -23.98 -20.68
N GLU A 61 -26.96 -23.63 -20.60
CA GLU A 61 -25.92 -24.58 -20.24
C GLU A 61 -26.09 -25.08 -18.79
N ALA A 62 -26.46 -24.19 -17.85
CA ALA A 62 -26.76 -24.60 -16.47
C ALA A 62 -27.91 -25.66 -16.43
N LYS A 63 -28.97 -25.43 -17.21
CA LYS A 63 -30.09 -26.37 -17.35
C LYS A 63 -29.67 -27.69 -18.01
N HIS A 64 -28.74 -27.64 -18.96
CA HIS A 64 -28.18 -28.84 -19.59
C HIS A 64 -27.36 -29.66 -18.59
N GLN A 65 -26.44 -29.02 -17.84
CA GLN A 65 -25.64 -29.66 -16.79
C GLN A 65 -26.52 -30.30 -15.71
N PHE A 66 -27.63 -29.64 -15.34
CA PHE A 66 -28.60 -30.19 -14.39
C PHE A 66 -29.22 -31.50 -14.91
N LYS A 67 -29.65 -31.53 -16.18
CA LYS A 67 -30.29 -32.71 -16.79
C LYS A 67 -29.38 -33.93 -16.86
N ILE A 68 -28.07 -33.73 -16.99
CA ILE A 68 -27.07 -34.81 -17.02
C ILE A 68 -26.57 -35.20 -15.61
N GLY A 69 -27.14 -34.63 -14.54
CA GLY A 69 -26.81 -34.92 -13.15
C GLY A 69 -25.58 -34.18 -12.61
N ASN A 70 -25.01 -33.24 -13.36
CA ASN A 70 -23.91 -32.40 -12.89
C ASN A 70 -24.44 -31.17 -12.13
N TYR A 71 -24.88 -31.40 -10.89
CA TYR A 71 -25.49 -30.36 -10.05
C TYR A 71 -24.53 -29.25 -9.62
N ILE A 72 -23.24 -29.57 -9.42
CA ILE A 72 -22.22 -28.55 -9.10
C ILE A 72 -22.03 -27.60 -10.28
N GLY A 73 -21.88 -28.15 -11.50
CA GLY A 73 -21.75 -27.36 -12.72
C GLY A 73 -22.99 -26.50 -12.98
N ALA A 74 -24.18 -27.08 -12.82
CA ALA A 74 -25.44 -26.37 -12.94
C ALA A 74 -25.56 -25.20 -11.96
N GLU A 75 -25.27 -25.42 -10.66
CA GLU A 75 -25.32 -24.37 -9.65
C GLU A 75 -24.30 -23.27 -9.94
N THR A 76 -23.10 -23.64 -10.41
CA THR A 76 -22.02 -22.68 -10.73
C THR A 76 -22.43 -21.76 -11.87
N LEU A 77 -22.90 -22.32 -12.99
CA LEU A 77 -23.34 -21.55 -14.15
C LEU A 77 -24.57 -20.69 -13.85
N ALA A 78 -25.54 -21.23 -13.09
CA ALA A 78 -26.71 -20.48 -12.70
C ALA A 78 -26.34 -19.28 -11.80
N ARG A 79 -25.36 -19.43 -10.90
CA ARG A 79 -24.85 -18.30 -10.10
C ARG A 79 -24.07 -17.31 -10.94
N TYR A 80 -23.32 -17.76 -11.95
CA TYR A 80 -22.59 -16.87 -12.84
C TYR A 80 -23.52 -15.88 -13.59
N VAL A 81 -24.78 -16.26 -13.86
CA VAL A 81 -25.81 -15.35 -14.41
C VAL A 81 -26.02 -14.12 -13.51
N LYS A 82 -25.93 -14.27 -12.19
CA LYS A 82 -25.97 -13.14 -11.25
C LYS A 82 -24.79 -12.20 -11.46
N ASP A 83 -23.60 -12.75 -11.64
CA ASP A 83 -22.38 -11.96 -11.86
C ASP A 83 -22.46 -11.17 -13.17
N ILE A 84 -23.05 -11.76 -14.22
CA ILE A 84 -23.35 -11.08 -15.49
C ILE A 84 -24.28 -9.88 -15.24
N LYS A 85 -25.41 -10.09 -14.54
CA LYS A 85 -26.35 -9.02 -14.18
C LYS A 85 -25.67 -7.91 -13.38
N ASP A 86 -24.94 -8.29 -12.33
CA ASP A 86 -24.28 -7.33 -11.44
C ASP A 86 -23.21 -6.54 -12.21
N SER A 87 -22.56 -7.15 -13.20
CA SER A 87 -21.61 -6.46 -14.09
C SER A 87 -22.31 -5.47 -15.01
N ALA A 88 -23.43 -5.85 -15.63
CA ALA A 88 -24.24 -4.93 -16.43
C ALA A 88 -24.65 -3.69 -15.62
N ILE A 89 -25.19 -3.87 -14.41
CA ILE A 89 -25.61 -2.77 -13.53
C ILE A 89 -24.42 -1.87 -13.14
N ARG A 90 -23.25 -2.45 -12.86
CA ARG A 90 -22.07 -1.66 -12.48
C ARG A 90 -21.59 -0.80 -13.65
N VAL A 91 -21.50 -1.38 -14.84
CA VAL A 91 -21.02 -0.69 -16.03
C VAL A 91 -22.01 0.38 -16.49
N ASP A 92 -23.31 0.12 -16.43
CA ASP A 92 -24.38 1.09 -16.70
C ASP A 92 -24.25 2.36 -15.82
N LYS A 93 -24.04 2.18 -14.52
CA LYS A 93 -23.77 3.31 -13.60
C LYS A 93 -22.48 4.07 -13.91
N LEU A 94 -21.48 3.37 -14.45
CA LEU A 94 -20.22 3.99 -14.87
C LEU A 94 -20.43 4.84 -16.13
N ILE A 95 -21.22 4.35 -17.07
CA ILE A 95 -21.65 5.07 -18.28
C ILE A 95 -22.33 6.40 -17.89
N ASP A 96 -23.37 6.36 -17.06
CA ASP A 96 -24.11 7.55 -16.60
C ASP A 96 -23.19 8.61 -15.99
N ARG A 97 -22.26 8.16 -15.15
CA ARG A 97 -21.30 9.04 -14.47
C ARG A 97 -20.38 9.72 -15.49
N ILE A 98 -19.78 8.95 -16.38
CA ILE A 98 -18.79 9.47 -17.33
C ILE A 98 -19.47 10.38 -18.35
N GLU A 99 -20.66 10.01 -18.85
CA GLU A 99 -21.43 10.85 -19.77
C GLU A 99 -21.69 12.23 -19.16
N LYS A 100 -22.15 12.27 -17.90
CA LYS A 100 -22.35 13.52 -17.18
C LYS A 100 -21.06 14.34 -17.06
N ARG A 101 -19.93 13.71 -16.74
CA ARG A 101 -18.63 14.41 -16.64
C ARG A 101 -18.15 14.95 -17.98
N ILE A 102 -18.30 14.18 -19.06
CA ILE A 102 -18.00 14.62 -20.43
C ILE A 102 -18.83 15.87 -20.76
N TYR A 103 -20.14 15.83 -20.51
CA TYR A 103 -21.02 16.97 -20.74
C TYR A 103 -20.62 18.22 -19.93
N GLU A 104 -20.35 18.06 -18.64
CA GLU A 104 -19.92 19.16 -17.77
C GLU A 104 -18.56 19.76 -18.20
N ALA A 105 -17.63 18.94 -18.67
CA ALA A 105 -16.35 19.38 -19.20
C ALA A 105 -16.51 20.14 -20.53
N GLU A 106 -17.33 19.62 -21.46
CA GLU A 106 -17.63 20.29 -22.72
C GLU A 106 -18.31 21.65 -22.49
N ALA A 107 -19.23 21.74 -21.53
CA ALA A 107 -19.90 22.99 -21.17
C ALA A 107 -18.92 24.07 -20.65
N LYS A 108 -17.77 23.66 -20.10
CA LYS A 108 -16.69 24.56 -19.66
C LYS A 108 -15.69 24.89 -20.78
N GLY A 109 -15.89 24.35 -21.98
CA GLY A 109 -14.97 24.51 -23.12
C GLY A 109 -13.73 23.62 -23.04
N ILE A 110 -13.76 22.55 -22.25
CA ILE A 110 -12.65 21.60 -22.11
C ILE A 110 -12.71 20.62 -23.28
N ASN A 111 -11.57 20.41 -23.95
CA ASN A 111 -11.49 19.44 -25.05
C ASN A 111 -11.40 18.01 -24.49
N VAL A 112 -12.50 17.27 -24.61
CA VAL A 112 -12.60 15.87 -24.18
C VAL A 112 -12.74 14.89 -25.36
N SER A 113 -12.25 15.26 -26.55
CA SER A 113 -12.38 14.44 -27.77
C SER A 113 -11.85 13.01 -27.58
N SER A 114 -10.68 12.87 -26.94
CA SER A 114 -10.06 11.57 -26.69
C SER A 114 -10.87 10.71 -25.73
N ALA A 115 -11.47 11.33 -24.70
CA ALA A 115 -12.36 10.64 -23.77
C ALA A 115 -13.63 10.15 -24.48
N LYS A 116 -14.21 10.95 -25.37
CA LYS A 116 -15.41 10.58 -26.15
C LYS A 116 -15.17 9.36 -27.05
N THR A 117 -14.00 9.26 -27.69
CA THR A 117 -13.66 8.08 -28.50
C THR A 117 -13.66 6.81 -27.65
N LEU A 118 -12.99 6.83 -26.50
CA LEU A 118 -12.94 5.68 -25.58
C LEU A 118 -14.31 5.36 -25.00
N PHE A 119 -15.08 6.39 -24.63
CA PHE A 119 -16.43 6.25 -24.14
C PHE A 119 -17.33 5.54 -25.17
N SER A 120 -17.31 5.97 -26.43
CA SER A 120 -18.07 5.32 -27.51
C SER A 120 -17.67 3.86 -27.71
N SER A 121 -16.37 3.53 -27.67
CA SER A 121 -15.92 2.13 -27.72
C SER A 121 -16.38 1.33 -26.49
N GLY A 122 -16.42 1.95 -25.32
CA GLY A 122 -16.96 1.33 -24.10
C GLY A 122 -18.45 1.03 -24.20
N ILE A 123 -19.23 1.93 -24.81
CA ILE A 123 -20.66 1.70 -25.11
C ILE A 123 -20.83 0.52 -26.08
N GLU A 124 -20.03 0.47 -27.14
CA GLU A 124 -20.09 -0.64 -28.11
C GLU A 124 -19.81 -2.00 -27.44
N GLU A 125 -18.79 -2.09 -26.58
CA GLU A 125 -18.51 -3.33 -25.85
C GLU A 125 -19.61 -3.67 -24.82
N PHE A 126 -20.26 -2.66 -24.22
CA PHE A 126 -21.41 -2.85 -23.34
C PHE A 126 -22.62 -3.41 -24.08
N GLU A 127 -22.95 -2.85 -25.25
CA GLU A 127 -24.03 -3.33 -26.13
C GLU A 127 -23.77 -4.77 -26.61
N ASN A 128 -22.50 -5.14 -26.78
CA ASN A 128 -22.07 -6.51 -27.11
C ASN A 128 -21.99 -7.44 -25.88
N GLU A 129 -22.50 -7.03 -24.72
CA GLU A 129 -22.50 -7.77 -23.44
C GLU A 129 -21.09 -8.12 -22.91
N ARG A 130 -20.04 -7.43 -23.40
CA ARG A 130 -18.64 -7.62 -22.98
C ARG A 130 -18.27 -6.67 -21.83
N TYR A 131 -18.96 -6.84 -20.71
CA TYR A 131 -18.92 -5.89 -19.59
C TYR A 131 -17.52 -5.61 -19.03
N VAL A 132 -16.61 -6.59 -19.01
CA VAL A 132 -15.24 -6.39 -18.53
C VAL A 132 -14.45 -5.45 -19.44
N ASN A 133 -14.57 -5.62 -20.76
CA ASN A 133 -13.91 -4.74 -21.73
C ASN A 133 -14.53 -3.35 -21.72
N ALA A 134 -15.86 -3.28 -21.62
CA ALA A 134 -16.58 -2.03 -21.48
C ALA A 134 -16.10 -1.24 -20.25
N GLU A 135 -16.00 -1.90 -19.10
CA GLU A 135 -15.51 -1.29 -17.85
C GLU A 135 -14.09 -0.74 -18.00
N ASP A 136 -13.17 -1.49 -18.64
CA ASP A 136 -11.80 -1.02 -18.88
C ASP A 136 -11.77 0.22 -19.78
N LEU A 137 -12.46 0.19 -20.92
CA LEU A 137 -12.54 1.32 -21.85
C LEU A 137 -13.17 2.57 -21.20
N LEU A 138 -14.21 2.38 -20.39
CA LEU A 138 -14.88 3.45 -19.67
C LEU A 138 -13.97 4.05 -18.58
N ASN A 139 -13.24 3.23 -17.83
CA ASN A 139 -12.26 3.74 -16.87
C ASN A 139 -11.14 4.53 -17.58
N GLN A 140 -10.70 4.08 -18.76
CA GLN A 140 -9.76 4.86 -19.57
C GLN A 140 -10.37 6.18 -20.04
N ALA A 141 -11.64 6.19 -20.45
CA ALA A 141 -12.36 7.40 -20.81
C ALA A 141 -12.46 8.38 -19.62
N GLU A 142 -12.77 7.89 -18.42
CA GLU A 142 -12.82 8.69 -17.20
C GLU A 142 -11.47 9.35 -16.89
N ASN A 143 -10.38 8.58 -16.97
CA ASN A 143 -9.03 9.11 -16.81
C ASN A 143 -8.70 10.19 -17.84
N LYS A 144 -9.17 10.04 -19.09
CA LYS A 144 -8.99 11.08 -20.13
C LYS A 144 -9.79 12.35 -19.86
N VAL A 145 -10.95 12.26 -19.22
CA VAL A 145 -11.66 13.45 -18.73
C VAL A 145 -10.84 14.14 -17.64
N GLU A 146 -10.32 13.38 -16.67
CA GLU A 146 -9.49 13.92 -15.58
C GLU A 146 -8.24 14.63 -16.06
N GLU A 147 -7.51 14.01 -17.00
CA GLU A 147 -6.33 14.62 -17.63
C GLU A 147 -6.68 15.94 -18.32
N ALA A 148 -7.75 15.96 -19.13
CA ALA A 148 -8.17 17.16 -19.84
C ALA A 148 -8.62 18.28 -18.90
N GLU A 149 -9.34 17.93 -17.82
CA GLU A 149 -9.73 18.89 -16.77
C GLU A 149 -8.51 19.48 -16.07
N ALA A 150 -7.55 18.63 -15.67
CA ALA A 150 -6.33 19.07 -15.00
C ALA A 150 -5.50 20.01 -15.89
N GLU A 151 -5.32 19.67 -17.16
CA GLU A 151 -4.62 20.51 -18.14
C GLU A 151 -5.32 21.87 -18.32
N PHE A 152 -6.64 21.87 -18.43
CA PHE A 152 -7.42 23.09 -18.58
C PHE A 152 -7.30 24.02 -17.36
N TYR A 153 -7.48 23.50 -16.14
CA TYR A 153 -7.34 24.30 -14.93
C TYR A 153 -5.91 24.78 -14.73
N MET A 154 -4.90 23.94 -15.02
CA MET A 154 -3.50 24.35 -14.98
C MET A 154 -3.25 25.52 -15.94
N LYS A 155 -3.72 25.43 -17.19
CA LYS A 155 -3.60 26.51 -18.17
C LYS A 155 -4.28 27.79 -17.70
N MET A 156 -5.49 27.69 -17.14
CA MET A 156 -6.21 28.86 -16.61
C MET A 156 -5.45 29.53 -15.45
N VAL A 157 -4.86 28.74 -14.54
CA VAL A 157 -4.05 29.25 -13.44
C VAL A 157 -2.79 29.95 -13.98
N MET A 158 -2.11 29.35 -14.96
CA MET A 158 -0.92 29.92 -15.59
C MET A 158 -1.21 31.21 -16.36
N GLU A 159 -2.33 31.27 -17.09
CA GLU A 159 -2.77 32.47 -17.81
C GLU A 159 -3.17 33.61 -16.86
N LYS A 160 -3.86 33.27 -15.75
CA LYS A 160 -4.23 34.27 -14.73
C LYS A 160 -3.07 34.68 -13.84
N SER A 161 -2.04 33.85 -13.70
CA SER A 161 -0.85 34.24 -12.96
C SER A 161 -0.07 35.25 -13.80
N GLU A 162 0.01 36.50 -13.33
CA GLU A 162 0.91 37.53 -13.89
C GLU A 162 2.39 37.17 -13.75
N PHE A 163 2.68 36.08 -13.04
CA PHE A 163 4.02 35.61 -12.72
C PHE A 163 4.53 34.70 -13.83
N ASP A 164 5.39 35.24 -14.70
CA ASP A 164 6.13 34.45 -15.68
C ASP A 164 7.13 33.52 -14.98
N TRP A 165 6.66 32.31 -14.65
CA TRP A 165 7.48 31.27 -14.04
C TRP A 165 8.74 30.96 -14.87
N THR A 166 8.64 31.02 -16.20
CA THR A 166 9.77 30.71 -17.07
C THR A 166 10.83 31.81 -17.05
N GLY A 167 10.39 33.07 -17.06
CA GLY A 167 11.25 34.25 -16.89
C GLY A 167 11.86 34.33 -15.50
N PHE A 168 11.07 34.07 -14.46
CA PHE A 168 11.54 34.08 -13.07
C PHE A 168 12.65 33.06 -12.82
N LEU A 169 12.48 31.81 -13.28
CA LEU A 169 13.49 30.77 -13.11
C LEU A 169 14.78 31.08 -13.88
N LYS A 170 14.68 31.61 -15.10
CA LYS A 170 15.85 32.03 -15.89
C LYS A 170 16.58 33.22 -15.25
N ALA A 171 15.83 34.22 -14.80
CA ALA A 171 16.40 35.42 -14.17
C ALA A 171 17.07 35.12 -12.82
N ASN A 172 16.54 34.14 -12.06
CA ASN A 172 16.98 33.86 -10.70
C ASN A 172 17.78 32.55 -10.55
N LEU A 173 18.21 31.93 -11.66
CA LEU A 173 18.89 30.63 -11.64
C LEU A 173 20.12 30.60 -10.73
N ILE A 174 20.95 31.67 -10.78
CA ILE A 174 22.16 31.78 -9.95
C ILE A 174 21.79 31.86 -8.46
N VAL A 175 20.77 32.65 -8.11
CA VAL A 175 20.31 32.80 -6.72
C VAL A 175 19.74 31.47 -6.20
N ILE A 176 18.94 30.79 -7.02
CA ILE A 176 18.38 29.47 -6.67
C ILE A 176 19.50 28.44 -6.47
N LEU A 177 20.51 28.41 -7.34
CA LEU A 177 21.67 27.53 -7.19
C LEU A 177 22.48 27.85 -5.92
N LEU A 178 22.66 29.12 -5.58
CA LEU A 178 23.33 29.54 -4.35
C LEU A 178 22.54 29.13 -3.10
N LEU A 179 21.22 29.32 -3.11
CA LEU A 179 20.34 28.86 -2.03
C LEU A 179 20.36 27.33 -1.90
N GLY A 180 20.30 26.61 -3.02
CA GLY A 180 20.40 25.15 -3.06
C GLY A 180 21.75 24.65 -2.54
N ALA A 181 22.85 25.28 -2.94
CA ALA A 181 24.19 24.95 -2.45
C ALA A 181 24.33 25.24 -0.95
N GLY A 182 23.83 26.40 -0.49
CA GLY A 182 23.81 26.75 0.93
C GLY A 182 23.01 25.75 1.75
N PHE A 183 21.83 25.37 1.29
CA PHE A 183 21.01 24.33 1.91
C PHE A 183 21.77 22.99 2.00
N PHE A 184 22.41 22.57 0.91
CA PHE A 184 23.18 21.32 0.87
C PHE A 184 24.35 21.32 1.87
N ILE A 185 25.09 22.43 1.95
CA ILE A 185 26.17 22.62 2.93
C ILE A 185 25.62 22.51 4.35
N THR A 186 24.49 23.16 4.63
CA THR A 186 23.87 23.17 5.96
C THR A 186 23.46 21.76 6.39
N VAL A 187 22.82 21.01 5.49
CA VAL A 187 22.44 19.59 5.72
C VAL A 187 23.69 18.73 5.92
N PHE A 188 24.72 18.91 5.09
CA PHE A 188 25.95 18.13 5.16
C PHE A 188 26.71 18.35 6.49
N VAL A 189 26.89 19.62 6.90
CA VAL A 189 27.52 19.98 8.18
C VAL A 189 26.69 19.45 9.35
N GLY A 190 25.38 19.62 9.31
CA GLY A 190 24.47 19.10 10.34
C GLY A 190 24.54 17.58 10.50
N TYR A 191 24.51 16.84 9.39
CA TYR A 191 24.64 15.38 9.39
C TYR A 191 25.97 14.92 10.00
N ARG A 192 27.07 15.59 9.64
CA ARG A 192 28.41 15.29 10.17
C ARG A 192 28.48 15.52 11.67
N GLU A 193 28.00 16.66 12.16
CA GLU A 193 28.03 17.01 13.58
C GLU A 193 27.17 16.03 14.40
N MET A 194 25.99 15.66 13.91
CA MET A 194 25.17 14.62 14.53
C MET A 194 25.86 13.26 14.61
N ARG A 195 26.59 12.86 13.56
CA ARG A 195 27.35 11.59 13.55
C ARG A 195 28.47 11.61 14.59
N ILE A 196 29.22 12.71 14.69
CA ILE A 196 30.27 12.90 15.71
C ILE A 196 29.69 12.81 17.12
N ARG A 197 28.57 13.51 17.37
CA ARG A 197 27.89 13.47 18.69
C ARG A 197 27.42 12.07 19.05
N ARG A 198 26.84 11.32 18.11
CA ARG A 198 26.41 9.93 18.33
C ARG A 198 27.59 9.03 18.70
N ILE A 199 28.70 9.09 17.97
CA ILE A 199 29.90 8.28 18.25
C ILE A 199 30.49 8.63 19.62
N LYS A 200 30.62 9.92 19.97
CA LYS A 200 31.08 10.35 21.30
C LYS A 200 30.19 9.81 22.42
N LYS A 201 28.86 9.91 22.29
CA LYS A 201 27.91 9.37 23.27
C LYS A 201 28.07 7.85 23.43
N SER A 202 28.26 7.12 22.34
CA SER A 202 28.50 5.67 22.39
C SER A 202 29.80 5.33 23.12
N ILE A 203 30.90 6.06 22.88
CA ILE A 203 32.17 5.86 23.60
C ILE A 203 31.98 6.09 25.10
N ILE A 204 31.37 7.21 25.50
CA ILE A 204 31.11 7.53 26.90
C ILE A 204 30.25 6.44 27.56
N LYS A 205 29.21 5.96 26.85
CA LYS A 205 28.36 4.86 27.34
C LYS A 205 29.16 3.57 27.59
N LEU A 206 30.01 3.17 26.64
CA LEU A 206 30.83 1.97 26.75
C LEU A 206 31.88 2.09 27.87
N GLU A 207 32.44 3.28 28.08
CA GLU A 207 33.36 3.53 29.21
C GLU A 207 32.68 3.44 30.56
N ASN A 208 31.46 3.97 30.68
CA ASN A 208 30.66 3.84 31.90
C ASN A 208 30.27 2.39 32.16
N GLU A 209 29.85 1.65 31.13
CA GLU A 209 29.55 0.22 31.23
C GLU A 209 30.77 -0.58 31.69
N LYS A 210 31.96 -0.28 31.15
CA LYS A 210 33.22 -0.89 31.60
C LYS A 210 33.49 -0.64 33.10
N LYS A 211 33.20 0.56 33.62
CA LYS A 211 33.35 0.86 35.05
C LYS A 211 32.37 0.03 35.88
N SER A 212 31.10 -0.04 35.47
CA SER A 212 30.07 -0.85 36.14
C SER A 212 30.41 -2.33 36.15
N LEU A 213 30.88 -2.90 35.03
CA LEU A 213 31.29 -4.31 34.97
C LEU A 213 32.43 -4.62 35.93
N LYS A 214 33.42 -3.73 36.06
CA LYS A 214 34.51 -3.91 37.05
C LYS A 214 33.99 -3.90 38.49
N LEU A 215 33.01 -3.06 38.79
CA LEU A 215 32.37 -3.01 40.10
C LEU A 215 31.62 -4.31 40.37
N LEU A 216 30.80 -4.77 39.43
CA LEU A 216 30.06 -6.03 39.54
C LEU A 216 30.98 -7.25 39.67
N MET A 217 32.12 -7.26 38.97
CA MET A 217 33.15 -8.30 39.15
C MET A 217 33.69 -8.30 40.58
N LYS A 218 33.98 -7.13 41.15
CA LYS A 218 34.45 -7.00 42.54
C LYS A 218 33.39 -7.45 43.54
N GLU A 219 32.13 -7.06 43.34
CA GLU A 219 31.00 -7.47 44.19
C GLU A 219 30.79 -8.98 44.14
N ALA A 220 30.85 -9.60 42.96
CA ALA A 220 30.76 -11.05 42.81
C ALA A 220 31.93 -11.78 43.50
N GLN A 221 33.16 -11.23 43.40
CA GLN A 221 34.32 -11.75 44.12
C GLN A 221 34.13 -11.66 45.64
N GLU A 222 33.66 -10.53 46.17
CA GLU A 222 33.41 -10.37 47.61
C GLU A 222 32.29 -11.32 48.09
N ALA A 223 31.20 -11.46 47.34
CA ALA A 223 30.10 -12.36 47.64
C ALA A 223 30.55 -13.83 47.72
N TYR A 224 31.42 -14.28 46.80
CA TYR A 224 31.92 -15.65 46.77
C TYR A 224 33.07 -15.92 47.76
N PHE A 225 34.08 -15.05 47.83
CA PHE A 225 35.28 -15.30 48.61
C PHE A 225 35.15 -14.88 50.07
N LYS A 226 34.50 -13.74 50.35
CA LYS A 226 34.44 -13.13 51.69
C LYS A 226 33.14 -13.47 52.41
N TYR A 227 32.01 -13.18 51.78
CA TYR A 227 30.70 -13.29 52.44
C TYR A 227 30.05 -14.68 52.30
N LYS A 228 30.54 -15.53 51.39
CA LYS A 228 30.02 -16.88 51.11
C LYS A 228 28.52 -16.91 50.78
N THR A 229 27.99 -15.82 50.24
CA THR A 229 26.56 -15.65 49.89
C THR A 229 26.23 -16.08 48.46
N MET A 230 27.23 -16.42 47.64
CA MET A 230 27.07 -16.83 46.24
C MET A 230 27.65 -18.24 46.03
N GLY A 231 26.97 -19.09 45.25
CA GLY A 231 27.45 -20.43 44.91
C GLY A 231 28.59 -20.42 43.88
N LYS A 232 29.43 -21.46 43.85
CA LYS A 232 30.57 -21.55 42.92
C LYS A 232 30.16 -21.44 41.45
N SER A 233 29.14 -22.20 41.04
CA SER A 233 28.63 -22.18 39.66
C SER A 233 28.06 -20.81 39.26
N GLU A 234 27.42 -20.11 40.21
CA GLU A 234 26.87 -18.77 40.00
C GLU A 234 27.99 -17.73 39.83
N TYR A 235 29.02 -17.80 40.68
CA TYR A 235 30.20 -16.95 40.58
C TYR A 235 30.94 -17.14 39.25
N GLU A 236 31.21 -18.38 38.85
CA GLU A 236 31.91 -18.69 37.60
C GLU A 236 31.12 -18.16 36.39
N ARG A 237 29.80 -18.38 36.36
CA ARG A 237 28.92 -17.88 35.30
C ARG A 237 28.90 -16.35 35.25
N ALA A 238 28.77 -15.68 36.40
CA ALA A 238 28.76 -14.22 36.46
C ALA A 238 30.08 -13.63 35.95
N MET A 239 31.21 -14.20 36.40
CA MET A 239 32.54 -13.77 35.97
C MET A 239 32.79 -13.99 34.48
N GLU A 240 32.36 -15.12 33.94
CA GLU A 240 32.43 -15.40 32.50
C GLU A 240 31.67 -14.36 31.69
N ILE A 241 30.41 -14.07 32.06
CA ILE A 241 29.57 -13.06 31.40
C ILE A 241 30.23 -11.68 31.43
N TYR A 242 30.75 -11.25 32.60
CA TYR A 242 31.40 -9.95 32.74
C TYR A 242 32.70 -9.85 31.93
N GLN A 243 33.53 -10.90 31.94
CA GLN A 243 34.76 -10.95 31.17
C GLN A 243 34.49 -10.92 29.67
N LEU A 244 33.50 -11.67 29.19
CA LEU A 244 33.08 -11.67 27.79
C LEU A 244 32.61 -10.28 27.35
N ARG A 245 31.79 -9.60 28.15
CA ARG A 245 31.32 -8.24 27.82
C ARG A 245 32.47 -7.23 27.85
N LEU A 246 33.36 -7.33 28.82
CA LEU A 246 34.55 -6.48 28.92
C LEU A 246 35.48 -6.64 27.69
N ALA A 247 35.65 -7.88 27.22
CA ALA A 247 36.43 -8.18 26.02
C ALA A 247 35.80 -7.58 24.75
N LYS A 248 34.46 -7.64 24.62
CA LYS A 248 33.73 -6.97 23.52
C LYS A 248 33.92 -5.45 23.55
N ILE A 249 33.71 -4.82 24.71
CA ILE A 249 33.92 -3.37 24.88
C ILE A 249 35.36 -2.95 24.53
N LYS A 250 36.36 -3.75 24.94
CA LYS A 250 37.78 -3.49 24.64
C LYS A 250 38.08 -3.51 23.13
N LYS A 251 37.31 -4.27 22.34
CA LYS A 251 37.40 -4.29 20.87
C LYS A 251 36.62 -3.14 20.22
N GLU A 252 35.45 -2.80 20.74
CA GLU A 252 34.56 -1.78 20.15
C GLU A 252 35.06 -0.33 20.33
N VAL A 253 35.59 0.02 21.51
CA VAL A 253 36.02 1.40 21.81
C VAL A 253 37.12 1.92 20.85
N PRO A 254 38.20 1.17 20.55
CA PRO A 254 39.22 1.61 19.59
C PRO A 254 38.67 1.85 18.18
N VAL A 255 37.71 1.02 17.73
CA VAL A 255 37.07 1.19 16.41
C VAL A 255 36.28 2.50 16.37
N LEU A 256 35.51 2.80 17.42
CA LEU A 256 34.76 4.05 17.52
C LEU A 256 35.67 5.28 17.63
N LEU A 257 36.81 5.17 18.34
CA LEU A 257 37.81 6.23 18.41
C LEU A 257 38.47 6.48 17.05
N LYS A 258 38.79 5.43 16.30
CA LYS A 258 39.30 5.55 14.92
C LYS A 258 38.30 6.24 14.01
N LEU A 259 37.04 5.80 14.02
CA LEU A 259 35.96 6.42 13.26
C LEU A 259 35.76 7.90 13.63
N LEU A 260 35.86 8.24 14.92
CA LEU A 260 35.81 9.62 15.39
C LEU A 260 37.01 10.45 14.90
N GLY A 261 38.20 9.85 14.89
CA GLY A 261 39.43 10.46 14.38
C GLY A 261 39.33 10.77 12.88
N ASP A 262 38.92 9.80 12.08
CA ASP A 262 38.75 9.94 10.62
C ASP A 262 37.72 11.04 10.29
N LEU A 263 36.64 11.12 11.08
CA LEU A 263 35.61 12.15 10.93
C LEU A 263 36.06 13.55 11.35
N LYS A 264 37.08 13.68 12.22
CA LYS A 264 37.66 14.95 12.63
C LYS A 264 38.80 15.41 11.71
N LEU A 265 39.59 14.49 11.18
CA LEU A 265 40.74 14.76 10.32
C LEU A 265 40.35 15.16 8.88
N LYS A 266 39.17 14.73 8.39
CA LYS A 266 38.54 15.29 7.18
C LYS A 266 38.03 16.72 7.39
N LYS A 267 38.87 17.63 7.88
CA LYS A 267 38.62 19.08 7.80
C LYS A 267 38.89 19.49 6.35
N PHE A 268 37.82 19.84 5.65
CA PHE A 268 37.86 20.71 4.48
C PHE A 268 37.34 22.06 4.96
#